data_AF-X0TQC8-F1
#
_entry.id   AF-X0TQC8-F1
#
_cell.length_a   1.000
_cell.length_b   1.000
_cell.length_c   1.000
_cell.angle_alpha   90.00
_cell.angle_beta   90.00
_cell.angle_gamma   90.00
#
_symmetry.space_group_name_H-M   'P 1'
#
loop_
_entity.id
_entity.type
_entity.pdbx_description
1 polymer ?
#
loop_
_entity_poly.entity_id
_entity_poly.type
_entity_poly.pdbx_seq_one_letter_code
_entity_poly.pdbx_strand_id
1 'polypeptide(L)' 'MKTKQELSIEQIWEQFHKAHDDYFRNLLMEHYRNLVKYCAERLHSKLPDKVEVDDLVSAGIFGLIDAIDAFDPDRG' A
#
# COMPACT_ATOMS: atom_id res chain seq x y z
N MET A 1 11.01 -26.90 15.00
CA MET A 1 10.93 -25.69 14.15
C MET A 1 9.47 -25.25 14.14
N LYS A 2 9.12 -24.13 14.79
CA LYS A 2 7.78 -23.56 14.65
C LYS A 2 7.75 -22.85 13.31
N THR A 3 6.99 -23.38 12.36
CA THR A 3 6.65 -22.69 11.12
C THR A 3 6.06 -21.34 11.51
N LYS A 4 6.75 -20.23 11.22
CA LYS A 4 6.17 -18.89 11.30
C LYS A 4 5.02 -18.92 10.28
N GLN A 5 3.80 -19.11 10.73
CA GLN A 5 2.65 -18.89 9.87
C GLN A 5 2.65 -17.38 9.59
N GLU A 6 3.05 -17.01 8.38
CA GLU A 6 2.87 -15.65 7.87
C GLU A 6 1.37 -15.37 7.83
N LEU A 7 0.96 -14.23 8.39
CA LEU A 7 -0.45 -13.82 8.40
C LEU A 7 -0.94 -13.63 6.96
N SER A 8 -2.18 -14.03 6.67
CA SER A 8 -2.82 -13.68 5.41
C SER A 8 -3.11 -12.17 5.36
N ILE A 9 -3.38 -11.64 4.18
CA ILE A 9 -3.68 -10.20 4.03
C ILE A 9 -4.97 -9.83 4.75
N GLU A 10 -5.96 -10.70 4.75
CA GLU A 10 -7.21 -10.54 5.49
C GLU A 10 -6.94 -10.45 7.00
N GLN A 11 -6.04 -11.31 7.51
CA GLN A 11 -5.65 -11.27 8.92
C GLN A 11 -4.87 -9.99 9.24
N ILE A 12 -3.99 -9.53 8.36
CA ILE A 12 -3.26 -8.27 8.56
C ILE A 12 -4.23 -7.09 8.60
N TRP A 13 -5.22 -7.05 7.71
CA TRP A 13 -6.28 -6.05 7.72
C TRP A 13 -7.13 -6.10 8.98
N GLU A 14 -7.55 -7.28 9.41
CA GLU A 14 -8.30 -7.45 10.67
C GLU A 14 -7.51 -6.92 11.86
N GLN A 15 -6.22 -7.23 11.94
CA GLN A 15 -5.36 -6.77 13.02
C GLN A 15 -5.08 -5.28 12.95
N PHE A 16 -4.93 -4.71 11.74
CA PHE A 16 -4.79 -3.28 11.55
C PHE A 16 -6.04 -2.53 12.04
N HIS A 17 -7.25 -2.96 11.69
CA HIS A 17 -8.48 -2.29 12.15
C HIS A 17 -8.73 -2.45 13.66
N LYS A 18 -8.25 -3.53 14.28
CA LYS A 18 -8.37 -3.73 15.72
C LYS A 18 -7.38 -2.89 16.54
N ALA A 19 -6.13 -2.81 16.08
CA ALA A 19 -5.03 -2.26 16.87
C ALA A 19 -4.56 -0.88 16.38
N HIS A 20 -4.84 -0.52 15.12
CA HIS A 20 -4.25 0.62 14.41
C HIS A 20 -2.72 0.70 14.59
N ASP A 21 -2.06 -0.45 14.59
CA ASP A 21 -0.61 -0.57 14.83
C ASP A 21 0.16 -0.33 13.53
N ASP A 22 1.21 0.50 13.62
CA ASP A 22 2.15 0.78 12.54
C ASP A 22 2.77 -0.50 11.95
N TYR A 23 2.95 -1.56 12.75
CA TYR A 23 3.43 -2.85 12.27
C TYR A 23 2.52 -3.44 11.18
N PHE A 24 1.20 -3.50 11.42
CA PHE A 24 0.26 -4.03 10.44
C PHE A 24 0.10 -3.07 9.25
N ARG A 25 0.11 -1.75 9.48
CA ARG A 25 0.14 -0.76 8.39
C ARG A 25 1.33 -0.99 7.47
N ASN A 26 2.53 -1.19 8.02
CA ASN A 26 3.74 -1.41 7.24
C ASN A 26 3.68 -2.72 6.42
N LEU A 27 3.09 -3.79 6.96
CA LEU A 27 2.86 -5.01 6.20
C LEU A 27 1.92 -4.78 4.99
N LEU A 28 0.85 -4.00 5.17
CA LEU A 28 -0.06 -3.63 4.08
C LEU A 28 0.65 -2.75 3.05
N MET A 29 1.44 -1.77 3.50
CA MET A 29 2.27 -0.94 2.64
C MET A 29 3.23 -1.78 1.78
N GLU A 30 3.96 -2.71 2.39
CA GLU A 30 4.90 -3.58 1.70
C GLU A 30 4.22 -4.46 0.65
N HIS A 31 3.03 -4.96 0.97
CA HIS A 31 2.23 -5.78 0.06
C HIS A 31 1.75 -4.98 -1.16
N TYR A 32 1.23 -3.77 -0.95
CA TYR A 32 0.60 -2.97 -2.00
C TYR A 32 1.52 -1.99 -2.72
N ARG A 33 2.76 -1.75 -2.26
CA ARG A 33 3.70 -0.78 -2.87
C ARG A 33 3.93 -1.00 -4.37
N ASN A 34 3.85 -2.25 -4.85
CA ASN A 34 4.05 -2.55 -6.26
C ASN A 34 2.92 -1.99 -7.14
N LEU A 35 1.71 -1.82 -6.59
CA LEU A 35 0.60 -1.17 -7.27
C LEU A 35 0.91 0.31 -7.52
N VAL A 36 1.49 1.00 -6.52
CA VAL A 36 1.92 2.39 -6.66
C VAL A 36 2.94 2.53 -7.79
N LYS A 37 3.97 1.68 -7.81
CA LYS A 37 4.98 1.70 -8.85
C LYS A 37 4.37 1.48 -10.24
N TYR A 38 3.54 0.45 -10.39
CA TYR A 38 2.87 0.16 -11.65
C TYR A 38 2.00 1.34 -12.13
N CYS A 39 1.23 1.95 -11.22
CA CYS A 39 0.40 3.10 -11.52
C CYS A 39 1.23 4.33 -11.91
N ALA A 40 2.36 4.57 -11.23
CA ALA A 40 3.28 5.67 -11.53
C ALA A 40 3.91 5.51 -12.92
N GLU A 41 4.43 4.33 -13.26
CA GLU A 41 5.00 4.04 -14.58
C GLU A 41 3.95 4.19 -15.70
N ARG A 42 2.74 3.67 -15.46
CA ARG A 42 1.62 3.79 -16.40
C ARG A 42 1.19 5.24 -16.60
N LEU A 43 1.13 6.03 -15.53
CA LEU A 43 0.81 7.45 -15.61
C LEU A 43 1.91 8.22 -16.35
N HIS A 44 3.18 7.96 -16.02
CA HIS A 44 4.34 8.58 -16.65
C HIS A 44 4.36 8.39 -18.17
N SER A 45 3.96 7.21 -18.68
CA SER A 45 3.86 6.96 -20.14
C SER A 45 2.97 7.95 -20.92
N LYS A 46 2.16 8.75 -20.23
CA LYS A 46 1.24 9.75 -20.80
C LYS A 46 1.64 11.19 -20.47
N LEU A 47 2.73 11.40 -19.75
CA LEU A 47 3.19 12.70 -19.30
C LEU A 47 4.42 13.17 -20.09
N PRO A 48 4.71 14.48 -20.12
CA PRO A 48 5.92 14.99 -20.75
C PRO A 48 7.19 14.58 -19.97
N ASP A 49 8.32 14.47 -20.66
CA ASP A 49 9.64 14.02 -20.15
C ASP A 49 10.22 14.80 -18.96
N LYS A 50 9.61 15.92 -18.58
CA LYS A 50 10.01 16.72 -17.42
C LYS A 50 9.47 16.20 -16.08
N VAL A 51 8.59 15.19 -16.12
CA VAL A 51 8.01 14.59 -14.92
C VAL A 51 8.79 13.31 -14.63
N GLU A 52 9.39 13.21 -13.45
CA GLU A 52 10.14 12.02 -13.07
C GLU A 52 9.21 10.95 -12.48
N VAL A 53 9.45 9.67 -12.82
CA VAL A 53 8.66 8.54 -12.26
C VAL A 53 8.79 8.49 -10.74
N ASP A 54 9.97 8.79 -10.21
CA ASP A 54 10.25 8.70 -8.77
C ASP A 54 9.44 9.72 -7.95
N ASP A 55 9.13 10.88 -8.52
CA ASP A 55 8.23 11.87 -7.91
C ASP A 55 6.80 11.34 -7.84
N LEU A 56 6.33 10.68 -8.90
CA LEU A 56 5.01 10.05 -8.95
C LEU A 56 4.90 8.88 -7.97
N VAL A 57 5.96 8.07 -7.86
CA VAL A 57 6.01 6.97 -6.88
C VAL A 57 5.95 7.55 -5.47
N SER A 58 6.76 8.56 -5.16
CA SER A 58 6.76 9.21 -3.83
C SER A 58 5.38 9.77 -3.47
N ALA A 59 4.74 10.49 -4.40
CA ALA A 59 3.37 10.98 -4.20
C ALA A 59 2.37 9.83 -4.00
N GLY A 60 2.49 8.75 -4.78
CA GLY A 60 1.62 7.58 -4.67
C GLY A 60 1.80 6.79 -3.38
N ILE A 61 3.00 6.79 -2.77
CA ILE A 61 3.23 6.18 -1.46
C ILE A 61 2.45 6.92 -0.37
N PHE A 62 2.41 8.26 -0.39
CA PHE A 62 1.56 9.02 0.52
C PHE A 62 0.08 8.69 0.33
N GLY A 63 -0.39 8.64 -0.93
CA GLY A 63 -1.76 8.24 -1.22
C GLY A 63 -2.09 6.81 -0.79
N LEU A 64 -1.13 5.89 -0.82
CA LEU A 64 -1.31 4.53 -0.32
C LEU A 64 -1.48 4.49 1.20
N ILE A 65 -0.74 5.32 1.94
CA ILE A 65 -0.90 5.45 3.40
C ILE A 65 -2.33 5.91 3.70
N ASP A 66 -2.76 7.02 3.07
CA ASP A 66 -4.09 7.57 3.27
C ASP A 66 -5.19 6.56 2.88
N ALA A 67 -4.99 5.83 1.78
CA ALA A 67 -5.92 4.79 1.34
C ALA A 67 -6.00 3.62 2.32
N ILE A 68 -4.88 3.23 2.94
CA ILE A 68 -4.87 2.17 3.95
C ILE A 68 -5.60 2.62 5.21
N ASP A 69 -5.31 3.84 5.68
CA ASP A 69 -5.90 4.39 6.90
C ASP A 69 -7.42 4.64 6.75
N ALA A 70 -7.89 4.93 5.53
CA ALA A 70 -9.30 5.20 5.24
C ALA A 70 -10.11 4.00 4.72
N PHE A 71 -9.46 2.85 4.47
CA PHE A 71 -10.15 1.67 3.95
C PHE A 71 -11.11 1.11 5.00
N ASP A 72 -12.29 0.70 4.56
CA ASP A 72 -13.33 0.11 5.40
C ASP A 72 -13.83 -1.18 4.71
N PRO A 73 -13.51 -2.37 5.26
CA PRO A 73 -13.82 -3.64 4.63
C PRO A 73 -15.33 -3.96 4.59
N ASP A 74 -16.14 -3.29 5.42
CA ASP A 74 -17.60 -3.51 5.49
C ASP A 74 -18.37 -2.71 4.42
N ARG A 75 -17.69 -1.86 3.64
CA ARG A 75 -18.28 -1.08 2.55
C ARG A 75 -18.39 -1.83 1.22
N GLY A 76 -18.11 -3.13 1.20
CA GLY A 76 -18.14 -4.02 0.03
C GLY A 76 -19.50 -4.62 -0.28
#